data_AF-A0A846QUF2-F1
#
_entry.id   AF-A0A846QUF2-F1
#
_cell.length_a   1.000
_cell.length_b   1.000
_cell.length_c   1.000
_cell.angle_alpha   90.00
_cell.angle_beta   90.00
_cell.angle_gamma   90.00
#
_symmetry.space_group_name_H-M   'P 1'
#
loop_
_entity.id
_entity.type
_entity.pdbx_description
1 polymer ?
#
loop_
_entity_poly.entity_id
_entity_poly.type
_entity_poly.pdbx_seq_one_letter_code
_entity_poly.pdbx_strand_id
1 'polypeptide(L)' 'MNKNKVNASKMGLIIGIIGFIAGIFFLFSKQYFIGISGSIASAGIAYKSYSDLKKSRTNK' A
#
# COMPACT_ATOMS: atom_id res chain seq x y z
N MET A 1 13.72 -15.51 11.16
CA MET A 1 12.76 -14.79 10.27
C MET A 1 11.43 -14.61 11.01
N ASN A 2 11.08 -13.39 11.45
CA ASN A 2 9.87 -13.16 12.24
C ASN A 2 8.62 -13.22 11.33
N LYS A 3 7.85 -14.31 11.41
CA LYS A 3 6.66 -14.55 10.58
C LYS A 3 5.62 -13.42 10.70
N ASN A 4 5.56 -12.74 11.85
CA ASN A 4 4.67 -11.59 12.05
C ASN A 4 5.01 -10.40 11.17
N LYS A 5 6.29 -10.11 10.90
CA LYS A 5 6.68 -8.99 10.04
C LYS A 5 6.28 -9.22 8.57
N VAL A 6 6.43 -10.44 8.08
CA VAL A 6 6.05 -10.80 6.70
C VAL A 6 4.54 -10.72 6.49
N ASN A 7 3.75 -11.20 7.47
CA ASN A 7 2.29 -11.09 7.43
C ASN A 7 1.83 -9.63 7.49
N ALA A 8 2.42 -8.82 8.36
CA ALA A 8 2.13 -7.39 8.43
C ALA A 8 2.45 -6.67 7.10
N SER A 9 3.58 -6.96 6.46
CA SER A 9 3.92 -6.37 5.16
C SER A 9 2.99 -6.85 4.03
N LYS A 10 2.55 -8.11 4.02
CA LYS A 10 1.51 -8.57 3.08
C LYS A 10 0.19 -7.81 3.28
N MET A 11 -0.22 -7.63 4.52
CA MET A 11 -1.45 -6.93 4.87
C MET A 11 -1.36 -5.44 4.50
N GLY A 12 -0.22 -4.80 4.73
CA GLY A 12 0.07 -3.44 4.27
C GLY A 12 0.01 -3.29 2.74
N LEU A 13 0.50 -4.28 1.99
CA LEU A 13 0.42 -4.28 0.53
C LEU A 13 -1.03 -4.37 0.03
N ILE A 14 -1.85 -5.23 0.66
CA ILE A 14 -3.29 -5.36 0.35
C ILE A 14 -4.03 -4.05 0.65
N ILE A 15 -3.79 -3.47 1.83
CA ILE A 15 -4.40 -2.19 2.24
C ILE A 15 -3.98 -1.06 1.29
N GLY A 16 -2.71 -1.01 0.87
CA GLY A 16 -2.23 -0.04 -0.11
C GLY A 16 -2.91 -0.17 -1.48
N ILE A 17 -3.16 -1.39 -1.96
CA ILE A 17 -3.86 -1.59 -3.24
C ILE A 17 -5.33 -1.16 -3.13
N ILE A 18 -6.02 -1.58 -2.07
CA ILE A 18 -7.43 -1.22 -1.84
C ILE A 18 -7.58 0.30 -1.66
N GLY A 19 -6.69 0.91 -0.88
CA GLY A 19 -6.67 2.36 -0.65
C GLY A 19 -6.41 3.15 -1.94
N PHE A 20 -5.57 2.63 -2.84
CA PHE A 20 -5.33 3.24 -4.15
C PHE A 20 -6.58 3.19 -5.03
N ILE A 21 -7.27 2.06 -5.06
CA ILE A 21 -8.55 1.89 -5.78
C ILE A 21 -9.62 2.84 -5.21
N ALA A 22 -9.70 2.95 -3.89
CA ALA A 22 -10.61 3.87 -3.22
C ALA A 22 -10.28 5.34 -3.54
N GLY A 23 -9.00 5.70 -3.58
CA GLY A 23 -8.53 7.04 -3.99
C GLY A 23 -8.92 7.39 -5.43
N ILE A 24 -8.83 6.42 -6.35
CA ILE A 24 -9.32 6.57 -7.72
C ILE A 24 -10.84 6.78 -7.73
N PHE A 25 -11.58 6.07 -6.89
CA PHE A 25 -13.03 6.25 -6.78
C PHE A 25 -13.41 7.66 -6.29
N PHE A 26 -12.63 8.24 -5.37
CA PHE A 26 -12.83 9.62 -4.90
C PHE A 26 -12.57 10.68 -5.98
N LEU A 27 -11.73 10.39 -6.99
CA LEU A 27 -11.56 11.29 -8.15
C LEU A 27 -12.87 11.43 -8.95
N PHE A 28 -13.66 10.36 -9.08
CA PHE A 28 -14.96 10.40 -9.75
C PHE A 28 -16.02 11.20 -8.97
N SER A 29 -15.92 11.22 -7.64
CA SER A 29 -16.77 12.04 -6.75
C SER A 29 -16.39 13.53 -6.74
N LYS A 30 -15.56 13.99 -7.67
CA LYS A 30 -15.00 15.37 -7.76
C LYS A 30 -14.21 15.82 -6.53
N GLN A 31 -13.85 14.91 -5.62
CA GLN A 31 -13.01 15.18 -4.45
C GLN A 31 -11.55 14.93 -4.80
N TYR A 32 -11.04 15.72 -5.76
CA TYR A 32 -9.72 15.51 -6.34
C TYR A 32 -8.59 15.55 -5.30
N PHE A 33 -8.68 16.43 -4.30
CA PHE A 33 -7.66 16.55 -3.27
C PHE A 33 -7.50 15.27 -2.44
N ILE A 34 -8.62 14.70 -1.98
CA ILE A 34 -8.64 13.42 -1.23
C ILE A 34 -8.26 12.25 -2.13
N GLY A 35 -8.76 12.23 -3.37
CA GLY A 35 -8.44 11.17 -4.33
C GLY A 35 -6.94 11.09 -4.64
N ILE A 36 -6.31 12.23 -4.93
CA ILE A 36 -4.87 12.31 -5.26
C ILE A 36 -4.01 11.98 -4.03
N SER A 37 -4.28 12.63 -2.88
CA SER A 37 -3.51 12.41 -1.66
C SER A 37 -3.67 10.98 -1.13
N GLY A 38 -4.89 10.44 -1.12
CA GLY A 38 -5.18 9.06 -0.76
C GLY A 38 -4.52 8.05 -1.69
N SER A 39 -4.48 8.33 -3.00
CA SER A 39 -3.79 7.49 -3.98
C SER A 39 -2.27 7.51 -3.77
N ILE A 40 -1.66 8.68 -3.58
CA ILE A 40 -0.21 8.81 -3.34
C ILE A 40 0.18 8.11 -2.03
N ALA A 41 -0.56 8.35 -0.94
CA ALA A 41 -0.31 7.71 0.35
C ALA A 41 -0.41 6.18 0.24
N SER A 42 -1.44 5.67 -0.44
CA SER A 42 -1.66 4.24 -0.65
C SER A 42 -0.58 3.60 -1.53
N ALA A 43 -0.15 4.29 -2.58
CA ALA A 43 0.98 3.86 -3.42
C ALA A 43 2.29 3.79 -2.61
N GLY A 44 2.52 4.77 -1.72
CA GLY A 44 3.68 4.76 -0.81
C GLY A 44 3.65 3.58 0.18
N ILE A 45 2.49 3.29 0.78
CA ILE A 45 2.29 2.13 1.66
C ILE A 45 2.53 0.82 0.89
N ALA A 46 1.98 0.69 -0.32
CA ALA A 46 2.16 -0.49 -1.16
C ALA A 46 3.64 -0.69 -1.55
N TYR A 47 4.35 0.38 -1.95
CA TYR A 47 5.75 0.31 -2.32
C TYR A 47 6.66 -0.05 -1.13
N LYS A 48 6.44 0.59 0.03
CA LYS A 48 7.18 0.25 1.26
C LYS A 48 6.95 -1.20 1.67
N SER A 49 5.69 -1.64 1.65
CA SER A 49 5.31 -3.03 1.97
C SER A 49 5.95 -4.03 1.00
N TYR A 50 5.99 -3.70 -0.30
CA TYR A 50 6.66 -4.52 -1.31
C TYR A 50 8.18 -4.58 -1.09
N SER A 51 8.81 -3.44 -0.79
CA SER A 51 10.24 -3.37 -0.49
C SER A 51 10.61 -4.19 0.75
N ASP A 52 9.82 -4.12 1.82
CA ASP A 52 10.00 -4.95 3.03
C ASP A 52 9.82 -6.46 2.73
N LEU A 53 8.83 -6.82 1.90
CA LEU A 53 8.65 -8.20 1.44
C LEU A 53 9.83 -8.69 0.59
N LYS A 54 10.34 -7.85 -0.31
CA LYS A 54 11.51 -8.18 -1.15
C LYS A 54 12.76 -8.36 -0.28
N LYS A 55 13.00 -7.43 0.64
CA LYS A 55 14.17 -7.44 1.54
C LYS A 55 14.15 -8.62 2.50
N SER A 56 12.97 -9.02 2.99
CA SER A 56 12.80 -10.23 3.81
C SER A 56 12.92 -11.53 3.02
N ARG A 57 12.71 -11.51 1.69
CA ARG A 57 12.93 -12.65 0.80
C ARG A 57 14.40 -12.83 0.40
N THR A 58 15.14 -11.72 0.21
CA THR A 58 16.56 -11.71 -0.17
C THR A 58 17.51 -12.02 1.00
N ASN A 59 17.11 -11.78 2.25
CA ASN A 59 17.90 -12.12 3.45
C ASN A 59 17.66 -13.56 3.95
N LYS A 60 17.33 -14.48 3.05
CA LYS A 60 17.00 -15.89 3.35
C LYS A 60 17.82 -16.80 2.46
#